data_AF-A0A4S3J1P1-F1
#
_entry.id   AF-A0A4S3J1P1-F1
#
_cell.length_a   1.000
_cell.length_b   1.000
_cell.length_c   1.000
_cell.angle_alpha   90.00
_cell.angle_beta   90.00
_cell.angle_gamma   90.00
#
_symmetry.space_group_name_H-M   'P 1'
#
loop_
_entity.id
_entity.type
_entity.pdbx_description
1 polymer ?
#
loop_
_entity_poly.entity_id
_entity_poly.type
_entity_poly.pdbx_seq_one_letter_code
_entity_poly.pdbx_strand_id
1 'polypeptide(L)'
;MTSTSARPGTLVESAGYMRSNDALKWKDIELYMVKHPEDPTCRTLLMRATHRLNKGKRNKGVPPVYTYTERNDNLGLCVIQDILEYAFLDNAFASERIKEPRDIWLYTDVPAHRLSTPIHFKKSVQDIPIFRRAVRDSEGKWTTHPTLPYQYDRAREYEVSTSRSAGFKTLGSLYKYRKGAASNLRHLDEHSRNIIMGHKRSATFAYYVQVQDDTQSAFMETPARESLLKLATNAGLTRDASVPQELSDQRKQELEKDLDLIKLKRKRDMIRAEVIALYHQLHKGRGTELHTEFKKAQNKVISARKKLHKAAKEEQHQDFFENVGNHIIEGNYQAKPVTFEPDTSQVVPERKALADLEFKNRDVDKVNDAELVEDRIRSLEMRLALHRLEVPRALQKRIRFDEPLSKSSQDTIPLKSESGLECPVCLGRSDIHPKAKKYTYARKDTLQRHFKTHQLRQKFPNGRICDYPGCEVVLYSLPTYKFHQNKVHNIWL
;
A
#
# COMPACT_ATOMS: atom_id res chain seq x y z
N MET A 1 -5.29 -3.98 13.01
CA MET A 1 -5.42 -2.81 13.91
C MET A 1 -6.84 -2.29 13.97
N THR A 2 -7.62 -2.34 12.89
CA THR A 2 -9.05 -2.02 12.87
C THR A 2 -9.88 -3.00 13.68
N SER A 3 -9.53 -4.29 13.63
CA SER A 3 -10.26 -5.37 14.31
C SER A 3 -9.86 -5.59 15.77
N THR A 4 -8.92 -4.79 16.30
CA THR A 4 -8.48 -4.85 17.70
C THR A 4 -8.16 -3.46 18.22
N SER A 5 -7.79 -3.37 19.48
CA SER A 5 -7.20 -2.18 20.10
C SER A 5 -5.68 -2.12 19.97
N ALA A 6 -5.01 -3.10 19.36
CA ALA A 6 -3.56 -3.26 19.44
C ALA A 6 -2.78 -2.02 18.98
N ARG A 7 -1.66 -1.72 19.65
CA ARG A 7 -0.78 -0.62 19.20
C ARG A 7 -0.05 -1.02 17.91
N PRO A 8 0.17 -0.09 16.97
CA PRO A 8 0.86 -0.43 15.72
C PRO A 8 2.24 -1.06 15.95
N GLY A 9 2.99 -0.55 16.93
CA GLY A 9 4.31 -1.07 17.30
C GLY A 9 4.32 -2.45 17.99
N THR A 10 3.16 -3.10 18.14
CA THR A 10 3.09 -4.53 18.47
C THR A 10 3.09 -5.43 17.24
N LEU A 11 2.74 -4.87 16.07
CA LEU A 11 2.61 -5.61 14.81
C LEU A 11 3.82 -5.38 13.91
N VAL A 12 4.31 -4.14 13.86
CA VAL A 12 5.44 -3.70 13.03
C VAL A 12 6.61 -3.22 13.91
N GLU A 13 7.78 -3.02 13.30
CA GLU A 13 8.95 -2.50 14.01
C GLU A 13 8.65 -1.11 14.58
N SER A 14 8.68 -1.00 15.91
CA SER A 14 8.32 0.22 16.62
C SER A 14 9.42 1.27 16.49
N ALA A 15 9.06 2.53 16.22
CA ALA A 15 10.01 3.65 16.18
C ALA A 15 10.80 3.82 17.51
N GLY A 16 10.16 3.56 18.65
CA GLY A 16 10.82 3.61 19.97
C GLY A 16 11.77 2.43 20.26
N TYR A 17 11.79 1.42 19.38
CA TYR A 17 12.66 0.25 19.44
C TYR A 17 13.28 -0.01 18.06
N MET A 18 13.58 1.08 17.32
CA MET A 18 14.15 1.00 15.99
C MET A 18 15.46 0.21 16.05
N ARG A 19 15.71 -0.63 15.02
CA ARG A 19 16.86 -1.54 14.91
C ARG A 19 16.78 -2.78 15.79
N SER A 20 15.72 -2.96 16.58
CA SER A 20 15.45 -4.25 17.23
C SER A 20 15.10 -5.35 16.23
N ASN A 21 14.64 -4.97 15.03
CA ASN A 21 14.13 -5.88 14.01
C ASN A 21 13.04 -6.83 14.53
N ASP A 22 12.32 -6.43 15.59
CA ASP A 22 11.29 -7.26 16.21
C ASP A 22 9.88 -6.75 15.90
N ALA A 23 9.01 -7.66 15.49
CA ALA A 23 7.63 -7.42 15.02
C ALA A 23 6.79 -8.69 15.22
N LEU A 24 5.51 -8.69 14.82
CA LEU A 24 4.68 -9.90 14.87
C LEU A 24 5.27 -10.99 13.96
N LYS A 25 5.46 -12.20 14.48
CA LYS A 25 6.09 -13.33 13.80
C LYS A 25 5.13 -14.50 13.60
N TRP A 26 5.46 -15.45 12.72
CA TRP A 26 4.65 -16.65 12.51
C TRP A 26 4.42 -17.49 13.77
N LYS A 27 5.40 -17.55 14.69
CA LYS A 27 5.21 -18.22 15.98
C LYS A 27 4.17 -17.57 16.90
N ASP A 28 3.80 -16.33 16.61
CA ASP A 28 2.82 -15.59 17.39
C ASP A 28 1.38 -15.87 16.91
N ILE A 29 1.20 -16.67 15.83
CA ILE A 29 -0.10 -16.97 15.21
C ILE A 29 -0.46 -18.45 15.36
N GLU A 30 -1.69 -18.70 15.82
CA GLU A 30 -2.33 -20.00 15.78
C GLU A 30 -3.56 -19.91 14.87
N LEU A 31 -3.71 -20.87 13.95
CA LEU A 31 -4.82 -20.92 13.00
C LEU A 31 -5.55 -22.25 13.13
N TYR A 32 -6.88 -22.21 13.08
CA TYR A 32 -7.75 -23.36 13.23
C TYR A 32 -8.88 -23.29 12.22
N MET A 33 -9.27 -24.45 11.68
CA MET A 33 -10.64 -24.66 11.20
C MET A 33 -11.49 -25.11 12.39
N VAL A 34 -12.67 -24.52 12.59
CA VAL A 34 -13.57 -24.86 13.69
C VAL A 34 -14.99 -25.12 13.17
N LYS A 35 -15.75 -25.96 13.88
CA LYS A 35 -17.21 -26.04 13.68
C LYS A 35 -17.87 -24.81 14.28
N HIS A 36 -18.81 -24.20 13.59
CA HIS A 36 -19.56 -23.10 14.18
C HIS A 36 -20.38 -23.63 15.37
N PRO A 37 -20.30 -23.01 16.57
CA PRO A 37 -20.98 -23.53 17.76
C PRO A 37 -22.51 -23.60 17.61
N GLU A 38 -23.08 -22.67 16.86
CA GLU A 38 -24.53 -22.57 16.63
C GLU A 38 -24.98 -23.30 15.35
N ASP A 39 -24.03 -23.64 14.47
CA ASP A 39 -24.28 -24.41 13.25
C ASP A 39 -23.12 -25.40 12.99
N PRO A 40 -23.20 -26.62 13.53
CA PRO A 40 -22.13 -27.61 13.37
C PRO A 40 -21.87 -28.04 11.92
N THR A 41 -22.78 -27.73 10.99
CA THR A 41 -22.59 -27.99 9.55
C THR A 41 -21.73 -26.92 8.90
N CYS A 42 -21.73 -25.70 9.46
CA CYS A 42 -20.89 -24.60 9.07
C CYS A 42 -19.48 -24.74 9.68
N ARG A 43 -18.46 -24.45 8.86
CA ARG A 43 -17.05 -24.44 9.26
C ARG A 43 -16.47 -23.07 8.99
N THR A 44 -15.64 -22.60 9.90
CA THR A 44 -15.02 -21.28 9.79
C THR A 44 -13.58 -21.29 10.28
N LEU A 45 -12.78 -20.37 9.76
CA LEU A 45 -11.44 -20.14 10.27
C LEU A 45 -11.47 -19.27 11.53
N LEU A 46 -10.69 -19.70 12.53
CA LEU A 46 -10.41 -18.98 13.75
C LEU A 46 -8.91 -18.81 13.91
N MET A 47 -8.49 -17.59 14.22
CA MET A 47 -7.09 -17.26 14.43
C MET A 47 -6.87 -16.64 15.80
N ARG A 48 -5.83 -17.06 16.50
CA ARG A 48 -5.35 -16.42 17.73
C ARG A 48 -4.00 -15.77 17.45
N ALA A 49 -3.87 -14.49 17.79
CA ALA A 49 -2.61 -13.77 17.66
C ALA A 49 -2.10 -13.30 19.03
N THR A 50 -0.87 -13.69 19.36
CA THR A 50 -0.20 -13.33 20.61
C THR A 50 0.57 -12.03 20.47
N HIS A 51 0.13 -10.96 21.14
CA HIS A 51 0.71 -9.63 21.00
C HIS A 51 1.82 -9.38 22.05
N ARG A 52 2.95 -10.06 21.90
CA ARG A 52 4.10 -10.00 22.85
C ARG A 52 4.84 -8.64 22.91
N LEU A 53 4.61 -7.75 21.95
CA LEU A 53 5.39 -6.53 21.76
C LEU A 53 4.78 -5.27 22.40
N ASN A 54 4.00 -5.44 23.47
CA ASN A 54 3.37 -4.33 24.18
C ASN A 54 4.39 -3.34 24.77
N LYS A 55 4.11 -2.04 24.61
CA LYS A 55 4.98 -0.96 25.12
C LYS A 55 5.20 -1.12 26.63
N GLY A 56 6.46 -1.14 27.06
CA GLY A 56 6.85 -1.28 28.46
C GLY A 56 6.76 -2.70 29.03
N LYS A 57 6.31 -3.69 28.23
CA LYS A 57 6.28 -5.12 28.56
C LYS A 57 6.66 -6.00 27.36
N ARG A 58 7.53 -5.50 26.45
CA ARG A 58 7.91 -6.26 25.25
C ARG A 58 8.59 -7.56 25.67
N ASN A 59 8.08 -8.69 25.19
CA ASN A 59 8.57 -10.03 25.50
C ASN A 59 8.61 -10.35 27.00
N LYS A 60 7.74 -9.72 27.81
CA LYS A 60 7.69 -9.90 29.27
C LYS A 60 6.27 -10.10 29.76
N GLY A 61 6.11 -10.98 30.75
CA GLY A 61 4.82 -11.31 31.35
C GLY A 61 3.89 -12.04 30.40
N VAL A 62 2.61 -12.15 30.77
CA VAL A 62 1.58 -12.79 29.92
C VAL A 62 1.12 -11.80 28.85
N PRO A 63 1.39 -12.07 27.56
CA PRO A 63 0.93 -11.21 26.48
C PRO A 63 -0.57 -11.39 26.24
N PRO A 64 -1.30 -10.32 25.84
CA PRO A 64 -2.68 -10.48 25.42
C PRO A 64 -2.74 -11.28 24.12
N VAL A 65 -3.74 -12.16 24.04
CA VAL A 65 -4.06 -12.95 22.86
C VAL A 65 -5.39 -12.43 22.31
N TYR A 66 -5.39 -12.02 21.05
CA TYR A 66 -6.61 -11.59 20.36
C TYR A 66 -7.10 -12.72 19.47
N THR A 67 -8.39 -13.01 19.56
CA THR A 67 -9.07 -13.95 18.67
C THR A 67 -9.68 -13.18 17.50
N TYR A 68 -9.48 -13.70 16.31
CA TYR A 68 -10.06 -13.21 15.06
C TYR A 68 -10.88 -14.34 14.46
N THR A 69 -12.07 -14.01 14.00
CA THR A 69 -12.93 -14.89 13.22
C THR A 69 -12.86 -14.48 11.77
N GLU A 70 -13.12 -15.44 10.88
CA GLU A 70 -13.35 -15.15 9.48
C GLU A 70 -14.53 -14.19 9.31
N ARG A 71 -14.48 -13.34 8.27
CA ARG A 71 -15.51 -12.32 8.01
C ARG A 71 -15.86 -12.30 6.54
N ASN A 72 -17.15 -12.32 6.23
CA ASN A 72 -17.66 -12.17 4.85
C ASN A 72 -18.58 -10.97 4.65
N ASP A 73 -19.06 -10.39 5.75
CA ASP A 73 -19.80 -9.13 5.71
C ASP A 73 -18.93 -8.02 5.11
N ASN A 74 -17.62 -8.10 5.36
CA ASN A 74 -16.60 -7.31 4.69
C ASN A 74 -15.27 -8.09 4.60
N LEU A 75 -15.03 -8.76 3.48
CA LEU A 75 -13.80 -9.54 3.24
C LEU A 75 -12.55 -8.65 3.20
N GLY A 76 -12.69 -7.41 2.71
CA GLY A 76 -11.60 -6.43 2.71
C GLY A 76 -11.11 -6.04 4.10
N LEU A 77 -11.90 -6.33 5.14
CA LEU A 77 -11.54 -6.14 6.56
C LEU A 77 -11.27 -7.46 7.30
N CYS A 78 -11.26 -8.60 6.60
CA CYS A 78 -10.97 -9.90 7.19
C CYS A 78 -9.46 -10.08 7.42
N VAL A 79 -9.03 -10.01 8.68
CA VAL A 79 -7.61 -10.17 9.07
C VAL A 79 -7.07 -11.56 8.74
N ILE A 80 -7.93 -12.60 8.77
CA ILE A 80 -7.50 -13.94 8.41
C ILE A 80 -7.09 -13.99 6.93
N GLN A 81 -7.83 -13.34 6.03
CA GLN A 81 -7.47 -13.25 4.61
C GLN A 81 -6.08 -12.60 4.41
N ASP A 82 -5.79 -11.51 5.15
CA ASP A 82 -4.47 -10.88 5.11
C ASP A 82 -3.36 -11.87 5.52
N ILE A 83 -3.58 -12.63 6.60
CA ILE A 83 -2.60 -13.58 7.12
C ILE A 83 -2.43 -14.77 6.17
N LEU A 84 -3.50 -15.29 5.58
CA LEU A 84 -3.42 -16.37 4.60
C LEU A 84 -2.65 -15.94 3.35
N GLU A 85 -2.84 -14.70 2.87
CA GLU A 85 -2.07 -14.17 1.73
C GLU A 85 -0.57 -14.24 2.01
N TYR A 86 -0.13 -13.70 3.17
CA TYR A 86 1.27 -13.78 3.55
C TYR A 86 1.75 -15.22 3.80
N ALA A 87 0.89 -16.12 4.29
CA ALA A 87 1.23 -17.52 4.50
C ALA A 87 1.55 -18.23 3.19
N PHE A 88 0.77 -17.96 2.13
CA PHE A 88 1.06 -18.48 0.79
C PHE A 88 2.33 -17.88 0.19
N LEU A 89 2.52 -16.56 0.33
CA LEU A 89 3.73 -15.88 -0.15
C LEU A 89 5.00 -16.39 0.54
N ASP A 90 4.89 -16.82 1.80
CA ASP A 90 6.00 -17.34 2.59
C ASP A 90 6.18 -18.86 2.49
N ASN A 91 5.28 -19.55 1.79
CA ASN A 91 5.19 -21.02 1.83
C ASN A 91 5.19 -21.53 3.29
N ALA A 92 4.38 -20.90 4.14
CA ALA A 92 4.43 -21.03 5.59
C ALA A 92 3.72 -22.28 6.12
N PHE A 93 2.75 -22.85 5.39
CA PHE A 93 1.97 -24.01 5.85
C PHE A 93 2.83 -25.26 6.04
N ALA A 94 2.71 -25.93 7.19
CA ALA A 94 3.46 -27.14 7.48
C ALA A 94 2.98 -28.35 6.65
N SER A 95 1.69 -28.38 6.30
CA SER A 95 1.12 -29.43 5.45
C SER A 95 1.53 -29.21 3.99
N GLU A 96 2.12 -30.23 3.36
CA GLU A 96 2.48 -30.21 1.94
C GLU A 96 1.27 -30.27 0.99
N ARG A 97 0.06 -30.48 1.55
CA ARG A 97 -1.20 -30.54 0.80
C ARG A 97 -1.85 -29.17 0.60
N ILE A 98 -1.46 -28.14 1.35
CA ILE A 98 -1.96 -26.77 1.18
C ILE A 98 -0.99 -26.02 0.27
N LYS A 99 -1.32 -25.94 -1.02
CA LYS A 99 -0.50 -25.32 -2.08
C LYS A 99 -1.17 -24.10 -2.71
N GLU A 100 -2.50 -24.11 -2.77
CA GLU A 100 -3.32 -23.02 -3.29
C GLU A 100 -4.47 -22.66 -2.35
N PRO A 101 -5.10 -21.47 -2.48
CA PRO A 101 -6.16 -21.02 -1.57
C PRO A 101 -7.25 -22.05 -1.28
N ARG A 102 -7.78 -22.69 -2.33
CA ARG A 102 -8.86 -23.66 -2.23
C ARG A 102 -8.53 -24.85 -1.33
N ASP A 103 -7.27 -25.26 -1.27
CA ASP A 103 -6.82 -26.41 -0.48
C ASP A 103 -7.12 -26.27 1.02
N ILE A 104 -7.15 -25.03 1.54
CA ILE A 104 -7.46 -24.77 2.95
C ILE A 104 -8.85 -25.28 3.30
N TRP A 105 -9.86 -24.87 2.53
CA TRP A 105 -11.25 -25.26 2.78
C TRP A 105 -11.58 -26.65 2.25
N LEU A 106 -10.86 -27.13 1.22
CA LEU A 106 -11.06 -28.46 0.64
C LEU A 106 -10.54 -29.58 1.56
N TYR A 107 -9.34 -29.44 2.11
CA TYR A 107 -8.68 -30.53 2.84
C TYR A 107 -8.74 -30.41 4.36
N THR A 108 -9.20 -29.27 4.90
CA THR A 108 -9.28 -29.07 6.36
C THR A 108 -10.70 -29.31 6.86
N ASP A 109 -11.01 -30.56 7.18
CA ASP A 109 -12.22 -30.93 7.91
C ASP A 109 -11.98 -30.95 9.43
N VAL A 110 -13.04 -30.81 10.22
CA VAL A 110 -13.07 -31.00 11.67
C VAL A 110 -13.71 -32.36 12.00
N PRO A 111 -12.91 -33.36 12.42
CA PRO A 111 -13.41 -34.70 12.75
C PRO A 111 -14.57 -34.66 13.77
N ALA A 112 -15.45 -35.66 13.73
CA ALA A 112 -16.63 -35.74 14.61
C ALA A 112 -16.28 -35.56 16.10
N HIS A 113 -15.20 -36.19 16.56
CA HIS A 113 -14.72 -36.15 17.95
C HIS A 113 -13.96 -34.86 18.33
N ARG A 114 -13.83 -33.89 17.41
CA ARG A 114 -13.14 -32.61 17.64
C ARG A 114 -14.06 -31.43 17.37
N LEU A 115 -13.71 -30.31 18.00
CA LEU A 115 -14.29 -28.99 17.75
C LEU A 115 -13.44 -28.15 16.78
N SER A 116 -12.20 -28.56 16.56
CA SER A 116 -11.26 -27.86 15.68
C SER A 116 -10.19 -28.76 15.08
N THR A 117 -9.67 -28.31 13.94
CA THR A 117 -8.47 -28.84 13.29
C THR A 117 -7.43 -27.73 13.20
N PRO A 118 -6.28 -27.86 13.90
CA PRO A 118 -5.22 -26.86 13.82
C PRO A 118 -4.53 -26.89 12.46
N ILE A 119 -4.26 -25.71 11.91
CA ILE A 119 -3.46 -25.51 10.70
C ILE A 119 -2.09 -24.99 11.15
N HIS A 120 -1.07 -25.84 11.07
CA HIS A 120 0.26 -25.51 11.55
C HIS A 120 1.11 -24.78 10.51
N PHE A 121 1.96 -23.86 10.98
CA PHE A 121 3.03 -23.26 10.19
C PHE A 121 4.36 -23.98 10.40
N LYS A 122 5.25 -23.96 9.41
CA LYS A 122 6.57 -24.61 9.44
C LYS A 122 7.43 -24.03 10.58
N LYS A 123 8.20 -24.90 11.24
CA LYS A 123 9.20 -24.47 12.23
C LYS A 123 10.23 -23.49 11.64
N SER A 124 10.59 -23.66 10.37
CA SER A 124 11.57 -22.81 9.68
C SER A 124 11.14 -21.35 9.51
N VAL A 125 9.83 -21.06 9.53
CA VAL A 125 9.31 -19.69 9.36
C VAL A 125 8.95 -19.00 10.68
N GLN A 126 8.96 -19.74 11.80
CA GLN A 126 8.45 -19.26 13.09
C GLN A 126 9.04 -17.93 13.56
N ASP A 127 10.34 -17.70 13.29
CA ASP A 127 11.03 -16.46 13.69
C ASP A 127 10.99 -15.33 12.66
N ILE A 128 10.37 -15.58 11.50
CA ILE A 128 10.24 -14.60 10.43
C ILE A 128 9.08 -13.64 10.78
N PRO A 129 9.29 -12.31 10.75
CA PRO A 129 8.20 -11.34 10.90
C PRO A 129 7.17 -11.50 9.79
N ILE A 130 5.87 -11.40 10.06
CA ILE A 130 4.84 -11.53 9.02
C ILE A 130 4.85 -10.30 8.10
N PHE A 131 4.76 -9.11 8.69
CA PHE A 131 4.80 -7.86 7.93
C PHE A 131 6.26 -7.42 7.72
N ARG A 132 6.73 -7.47 6.47
CA ARG A 132 8.13 -7.19 6.11
C ARG A 132 8.26 -6.08 5.08
N ARG A 133 9.47 -5.55 4.94
CA ARG A 133 9.77 -4.44 4.01
C ARG A 133 9.67 -4.92 2.58
N ALA A 134 9.12 -4.10 1.69
CA ALA A 134 9.27 -4.31 0.25
C ALA A 134 10.70 -3.92 -0.19
N VAL A 135 11.36 -4.80 -0.94
CA VAL A 135 12.69 -4.59 -1.52
C VAL A 135 12.70 -4.96 -2.99
N ARG A 136 13.74 -4.55 -3.71
CA ARG A 136 13.97 -5.01 -5.09
C ARG A 136 15.01 -6.11 -5.09
N ASP A 137 14.75 -7.19 -5.82
CA ASP A 137 15.74 -8.23 -6.07
C ASP A 137 16.78 -7.80 -7.12
N SER A 138 17.65 -8.73 -7.52
CA SER A 138 18.69 -8.48 -8.52
C SER A 138 18.17 -8.18 -9.92
N GLU A 139 16.91 -8.52 -10.20
CA GLU A 139 16.23 -8.26 -11.48
C GLU A 139 15.36 -6.99 -11.42
N GLY A 140 15.35 -6.31 -10.27
CA GLY A 140 14.59 -5.09 -10.04
C GLY A 140 13.13 -5.32 -9.71
N LYS A 141 12.70 -6.59 -9.52
CA LYS A 141 11.34 -6.95 -9.14
C LYS A 141 11.12 -6.68 -7.66
N TRP A 142 9.95 -6.14 -7.33
CA TRP A 142 9.54 -5.97 -5.94
C TRP A 142 9.25 -7.31 -5.29
N THR A 143 9.91 -7.57 -4.17
CA THR A 143 9.75 -8.75 -3.34
C THR A 143 9.64 -8.35 -1.87
N THR A 144 9.07 -9.24 -1.06
CA THR A 144 9.04 -9.09 0.39
C THR A 144 10.42 -9.46 0.94
N HIS A 145 11.03 -8.58 1.74
CA HIS A 145 12.33 -8.84 2.35
C HIS A 145 12.26 -10.14 3.17
N PRO A 146 13.27 -11.03 3.14
CA PRO A 146 13.23 -12.32 3.82
C PRO A 146 13.04 -12.23 5.34
N THR A 147 13.74 -11.29 6.02
CA THR A 147 13.72 -11.23 7.50
C THR A 147 13.44 -9.86 8.13
N LEU A 148 13.61 -8.74 7.41
CA LEU A 148 13.48 -7.41 8.01
C LEU A 148 12.02 -6.97 8.13
N PRO A 149 11.57 -6.59 9.34
CA PRO A 149 10.19 -6.20 9.58
C PRO A 149 9.85 -4.86 8.93
N TYR A 150 8.56 -4.71 8.63
CA TYR A 150 8.00 -3.45 8.18
C TYR A 150 8.13 -2.38 9.26
N GLN A 151 8.42 -1.13 8.87
CA GLN A 151 8.73 -0.05 9.79
C GLN A 151 7.50 0.80 10.10
N TYR A 152 7.34 1.18 11.38
CA TYR A 152 6.25 2.08 11.80
C TYR A 152 6.20 3.39 11.01
N ASP A 153 7.36 4.03 10.78
CA ASP A 153 7.38 5.32 10.07
C ASP A 153 6.91 5.18 8.62
N ARG A 154 7.23 4.06 7.97
CA ARG A 154 6.71 3.76 6.63
C ARG A 154 5.21 3.49 6.64
N ALA A 155 4.72 2.72 7.62
CA ALA A 155 3.29 2.49 7.80
C ALA A 155 2.53 3.81 8.02
N ARG A 156 3.10 4.71 8.81
CA ARG A 156 2.55 6.05 9.06
C ARG A 156 2.53 6.92 7.80
N GLU A 157 3.59 6.90 6.99
CA GLU A 157 3.63 7.64 5.73
C GLU A 157 2.52 7.20 4.77
N TYR A 158 2.30 5.89 4.63
CA TYR A 158 1.21 5.37 3.79
C TYR A 158 -0.16 5.70 4.37
N GLU A 159 -0.35 5.60 5.68
CA GLU A 159 -1.60 5.97 6.33
C GLU A 159 -1.99 7.44 6.08
N VAL A 160 -1.03 8.36 6.17
CA VAL A 160 -1.25 9.78 5.86
C VAL A 160 -1.62 9.96 4.39
N SER A 161 -0.90 9.28 3.49
CA SER A 161 -1.19 9.32 2.04
C SER A 161 -2.58 8.79 1.72
N THR A 162 -2.95 7.63 2.27
CA THR A 162 -4.26 7.01 2.07
C THR A 162 -5.36 7.87 2.65
N SER A 163 -5.17 8.44 3.85
CA SER A 163 -6.15 9.34 4.45
C SER A 163 -6.40 10.58 3.60
N ARG A 164 -5.35 11.13 2.99
CA ARG A 164 -5.49 12.27 2.06
C ARG A 164 -6.25 11.87 0.80
N SER A 165 -5.90 10.74 0.20
CA SER A 165 -6.57 10.23 -1.00
C SER A 165 -8.02 9.81 -0.77
N ALA A 166 -8.37 9.40 0.45
CA ALA A 166 -9.75 9.09 0.84
C ALA A 166 -10.62 10.32 1.13
N GLY A 167 -10.03 11.52 1.13
CA GLY A 167 -10.76 12.78 1.31
C GLY A 167 -10.94 13.24 2.75
N PHE A 168 -10.12 12.78 3.70
CA PHE A 168 -10.27 13.18 5.10
C PHE A 168 -9.73 14.59 5.37
N LYS A 169 -10.53 15.42 6.07
CA LYS A 169 -10.14 16.75 6.60
C LYS A 169 -8.97 16.65 7.57
N THR A 170 -9.05 15.78 8.57
CA THR A 170 -7.93 15.53 9.47
C THR A 170 -7.17 14.29 9.00
N LEU A 171 -5.93 14.50 8.56
CA LEU A 171 -5.07 13.39 8.12
C LEU A 171 -4.83 12.44 9.28
N GLY A 172 -5.20 11.17 9.07
CA GLY A 172 -5.16 10.14 10.09
C GLY A 172 -3.76 9.80 10.56
N SER A 173 -3.71 9.13 11.71
CA SER A 173 -2.55 8.34 12.13
C SER A 173 -3.01 6.90 12.36
N LEU A 174 -2.07 5.97 12.46
CA LEU A 174 -2.39 4.58 12.80
C LEU A 174 -3.11 4.45 14.17
N TYR A 175 -3.03 5.47 15.03
CA TYR A 175 -3.77 5.51 16.30
C TYR A 175 -5.26 5.82 16.15
N LYS A 176 -5.73 6.26 14.96
CA LYS A 176 -7.16 6.50 14.70
C LYS A 176 -7.99 5.22 14.92
N TYR A 177 -7.47 4.08 14.46
CA TYR A 177 -8.11 2.77 14.63
C TYR A 177 -8.27 2.40 16.10
N ARG A 178 -7.24 2.69 16.89
CA ARG A 178 -7.25 2.45 18.33
C ARG A 178 -8.19 3.39 19.08
N LYS A 179 -8.34 4.64 18.65
CA LYS A 179 -9.37 5.57 19.16
C LYS A 179 -10.77 5.03 18.86
N GLY A 180 -11.01 4.58 17.63
CA GLY A 180 -12.27 3.92 17.24
C GLY A 180 -12.58 2.70 18.10
N ALA A 181 -11.60 1.80 18.29
CA ALA A 181 -11.75 0.65 19.18
C ALA A 181 -12.05 1.08 20.63
N ALA A 182 -11.33 2.06 21.17
CA ALA A 182 -11.57 2.57 22.53
C ALA A 182 -13.00 3.08 22.73
N SER A 183 -13.53 3.80 21.74
CA SER A 183 -14.91 4.30 21.73
C SER A 183 -15.93 3.18 21.94
N ASN A 184 -15.73 2.04 21.28
CA ASN A 184 -16.62 0.89 21.36
C ASN A 184 -16.42 0.07 22.65
N LEU A 185 -15.26 0.20 23.29
CA LEU A 185 -14.92 -0.52 24.54
C LEU A 185 -15.28 0.29 25.80
N ARG A 186 -15.95 1.45 25.67
CA ARG A 186 -16.25 2.35 26.80
C ARG A 186 -17.09 1.71 27.90
N HIS A 187 -17.95 0.77 27.54
CA HIS A 187 -18.87 0.06 28.42
C HIS A 187 -18.18 -0.99 29.30
N LEU A 188 -16.95 -1.39 28.96
CA LEU A 188 -16.20 -2.37 29.74
C LEU A 188 -15.63 -1.77 31.01
N ASP A 189 -15.43 -2.61 32.02
CA ASP A 189 -14.78 -2.23 33.27
C ASP A 189 -13.33 -1.76 33.05
N GLU A 190 -12.75 -1.10 34.04
CA GLU A 190 -11.38 -0.58 33.95
C GLU A 190 -10.33 -1.66 33.68
N HIS A 191 -10.44 -2.82 34.32
CA HIS A 191 -9.48 -3.91 34.18
C HIS A 191 -9.47 -4.45 32.75
N SER A 192 -10.67 -4.77 32.22
CA SER A 192 -10.84 -5.23 30.84
C SER A 192 -10.32 -4.21 29.83
N ARG A 193 -10.67 -2.92 29.98
CA ARG A 193 -10.14 -1.85 29.12
C ARG A 193 -8.62 -1.77 29.18
N ASN A 194 -8.02 -1.88 30.35
CA ASN A 194 -6.56 -1.82 30.51
C ASN A 194 -5.86 -3.02 29.87
N ILE A 195 -6.40 -4.24 29.99
CA ILE A 195 -5.87 -5.44 29.33
C ILE A 195 -5.98 -5.31 27.81
N ILE A 196 -7.20 -5.06 27.31
CA ILE A 196 -7.48 -4.98 25.88
C ILE A 196 -6.66 -3.86 25.27
N MET A 197 -6.55 -2.69 25.90
CA MET A 197 -5.76 -1.59 25.36
C MET A 197 -4.26 -1.76 25.67
N GLY A 198 -3.82 -2.62 26.59
CA GLY A 198 -2.42 -2.66 27.01
C GLY A 198 -1.99 -1.37 27.73
N HIS A 199 -2.86 -0.85 28.61
CA HIS A 199 -2.60 0.28 29.49
C HIS A 199 -2.22 -0.20 30.90
N LYS A 200 -1.43 0.61 31.62
CA LYS A 200 -1.16 0.39 33.05
C LYS A 200 -2.09 1.20 33.96
N ARG A 201 -2.72 2.26 33.44
CA ARG A 201 -3.55 3.21 34.19
C ARG A 201 -4.76 3.63 33.35
N SER A 202 -5.93 3.75 33.97
CA SER A 202 -7.19 4.17 33.34
C SER A 202 -7.18 5.58 32.78
N ALA A 203 -6.46 6.52 33.40
CA ALA A 203 -6.38 7.91 32.91
C ALA A 203 -5.93 7.99 31.43
N THR A 204 -5.17 7.01 30.95
CA THR A 204 -4.77 6.94 29.54
C THR A 204 -5.94 6.65 28.60
N PHE A 205 -6.99 5.97 29.06
CA PHE A 205 -8.21 5.68 28.29
C PHE A 205 -9.01 6.95 27.98
N ALA A 206 -9.09 7.90 28.92
CA ALA A 206 -9.82 9.16 28.74
C ALA A 206 -9.37 9.98 27.51
N TYR A 207 -8.07 9.90 27.14
CA TYR A 207 -7.55 10.56 25.93
C TYR A 207 -8.06 9.96 24.60
N TYR A 208 -8.68 8.79 24.63
CA TYR A 208 -9.18 8.10 23.43
C TYR A 208 -10.68 8.27 23.21
N VAL A 209 -11.42 8.70 24.23
CA VAL A 209 -12.88 8.81 24.19
C VAL A 209 -13.30 10.27 24.34
N GLN A 210 -14.27 10.69 23.53
CA GLN A 210 -14.95 11.97 23.68
C GLN A 210 -16.30 11.73 24.36
N VAL A 211 -16.96 12.80 24.81
CA VAL A 211 -18.37 12.72 25.23
C VAL A 211 -19.19 12.30 24.02
N GLN A 212 -19.86 11.14 24.12
CA GLN A 212 -20.71 10.59 23.06
C GLN A 212 -22.13 10.33 23.54
N ASP A 213 -22.37 10.46 24.84
CA ASP A 213 -23.69 10.31 25.42
C ASP A 213 -24.52 11.55 25.07
N ASP A 214 -25.81 11.34 24.81
CA ASP A 214 -26.73 12.39 24.39
C ASP A 214 -27.08 13.27 25.59
N THR A 215 -26.16 14.15 26.01
CA THR A 215 -26.38 15.01 27.18
C THR A 215 -27.57 15.93 26.98
N GLN A 216 -27.87 16.30 25.73
CA GLN A 216 -29.03 17.12 25.40
C GLN A 216 -30.32 16.34 25.64
N SER A 217 -30.48 15.16 25.04
CA SER A 217 -31.68 14.36 25.23
C SER A 217 -31.84 13.89 26.68
N ALA A 218 -30.73 13.53 27.35
CA ALA A 218 -30.74 13.14 28.75
C ALA A 218 -31.24 14.27 29.67
N PHE A 219 -30.75 15.50 29.46
CA PHE A 219 -31.21 16.67 30.23
C PHE A 219 -32.67 17.01 29.94
N MET A 220 -33.11 16.85 28.69
CA MET A 220 -34.49 17.13 28.27
C MET A 220 -35.46 15.96 28.55
N GLU A 221 -34.98 14.85 29.13
CA GLU A 221 -35.75 13.62 29.34
C GLU A 221 -36.43 13.09 28.06
N THR A 222 -35.72 13.19 26.93
CA THR A 222 -36.18 12.72 25.61
C THR A 222 -35.37 11.51 25.13
N PRO A 223 -35.88 10.74 24.16
CA PRO A 223 -35.11 9.65 23.55
C PRO A 223 -33.77 10.12 22.96
N ALA A 224 -32.73 9.30 23.14
CA ALA A 224 -31.41 9.58 22.61
C ALA A 224 -31.37 9.49 21.07
N ARG A 225 -30.65 10.41 20.43
CA ARG A 225 -30.48 10.47 18.96
C ARG A 225 -29.20 9.77 18.53
N GLU A 226 -29.10 8.47 18.83
CA GLU A 226 -27.86 7.70 18.68
C GLU A 226 -27.24 7.76 17.27
N SER A 227 -28.05 7.69 16.21
CA SER A 227 -27.56 7.69 14.83
C SER A 227 -26.85 8.99 14.47
N LEU A 228 -27.39 10.13 14.92
CA LEU A 228 -26.80 11.45 14.71
C LEU A 228 -25.52 11.63 15.51
N LEU A 229 -25.46 11.14 16.74
CA LEU A 229 -24.25 11.18 17.57
C LEU A 229 -23.14 10.28 17.00
N LYS A 230 -23.50 9.09 16.48
CA LYS A 230 -22.58 8.22 15.75
C LYS A 230 -22.03 8.92 14.50
N LEU A 231 -22.85 9.68 13.77
CA LEU A 231 -22.39 10.48 12.64
C LEU A 231 -21.45 11.62 13.08
N ALA A 232 -21.82 12.36 14.13
CA ALA A 232 -21.05 13.50 14.65
C ALA A 232 -19.63 13.13 15.11
N THR A 233 -19.45 11.89 15.58
CA THR A 233 -18.17 11.36 16.07
C THR A 233 -17.37 10.62 14.98
N ASN A 234 -17.94 10.44 13.79
CA ASN A 234 -17.29 9.77 12.67
C ASN A 234 -16.50 10.76 11.81
N ALA A 235 -15.25 10.40 11.48
CA ALA A 235 -14.43 11.18 10.54
C ALA A 235 -15.10 11.37 9.16
N GLY A 236 -16.08 10.53 8.82
CA GLY A 236 -16.93 10.62 7.65
C GLY A 236 -17.75 11.91 7.56
N LEU A 237 -18.09 12.57 8.69
CA LEU A 237 -18.87 13.82 8.69
C LEU A 237 -18.20 14.92 7.85
N THR A 238 -16.87 15.00 7.92
CA THR A 238 -16.07 16.01 7.22
C THR A 238 -15.28 15.43 6.04
N ARG A 239 -15.55 14.18 5.65
CA ARG A 239 -14.83 13.54 4.55
C ARG A 239 -15.41 14.01 3.23
N ASP A 240 -14.56 14.49 2.33
CA ASP A 240 -14.95 14.92 1.00
C ASP A 240 -13.95 14.37 -0.04
N ALA A 241 -14.45 13.50 -0.92
CA ALA A 241 -13.64 12.85 -1.94
C ALA A 241 -13.22 13.80 -3.08
N SER A 242 -13.87 14.95 -3.21
CA SER A 242 -13.56 15.96 -4.23
C SER A 242 -12.34 16.82 -3.89
N VAL A 243 -11.79 16.71 -2.67
CA VAL A 243 -10.60 17.47 -2.27
C VAL A 243 -9.43 17.24 -3.25
N PRO A 244 -8.88 18.32 -3.84
CA PRO A 244 -7.88 18.13 -4.88
C PRO A 244 -6.55 17.57 -4.33
N GLN A 245 -6.06 16.52 -4.98
CA GLN A 245 -4.90 15.72 -4.53
C GLN A 245 -3.54 16.27 -4.99
N GLU A 246 -3.56 17.04 -6.08
CA GLU A 246 -2.40 17.62 -6.73
C GLU A 246 -2.56 19.13 -6.86
N LEU A 247 -1.42 19.82 -6.92
CA LEU A 247 -1.41 21.24 -7.27
C LEU A 247 -1.66 21.37 -8.77
N SER A 248 -2.37 22.43 -9.18
CA SER A 248 -2.47 22.82 -10.58
C SER A 248 -1.09 23.16 -11.15
N ASP A 249 -0.91 23.02 -12.46
CA ASP A 249 0.37 23.34 -13.11
C ASP A 249 0.70 24.84 -13.01
N GLN A 250 -0.31 25.70 -13.03
CA GLN A 250 -0.16 27.13 -12.77
C GLN A 250 0.40 27.37 -11.37
N ARG A 251 -0.18 26.76 -10.32
CA ARG A 251 0.33 26.91 -8.95
C ARG A 251 1.76 26.39 -8.81
N LYS A 252 2.12 25.30 -9.48
CA LYS A 252 3.51 24.81 -9.52
C LYS A 252 4.45 25.84 -10.16
N GLN A 253 4.04 26.48 -11.26
CA GLN A 253 4.83 27.51 -11.92
C GLN A 253 5.00 28.76 -11.05
N GLU A 254 3.98 29.14 -10.29
CA GLU A 254 4.07 30.24 -9.32
C GLU A 254 5.11 29.94 -8.23
N LEU A 255 5.10 28.73 -7.66
CA LEU A 255 6.08 28.33 -6.66
C LEU A 255 7.53 28.34 -7.18
N GLU A 256 7.74 28.20 -8.50
CA GLU A 256 9.08 28.30 -9.09
C GLU A 256 9.64 29.73 -9.06
N LYS A 257 8.79 30.74 -8.83
CA LYS A 257 9.13 32.17 -8.70
C LYS A 257 9.51 32.60 -7.28
N ASP A 258 9.47 31.68 -6.31
CA ASP A 258 9.90 31.94 -4.93
C ASP A 258 11.34 32.49 -4.87
N LEU A 259 11.55 33.57 -4.11
CA LEU A 259 12.82 34.30 -4.08
C LEU A 259 13.98 33.44 -3.57
N ASP A 260 13.74 32.61 -2.55
CA ASP A 260 14.77 31.76 -1.97
C ASP A 260 15.09 30.59 -2.90
N LEU A 261 14.08 30.02 -3.56
CA LEU A 261 14.29 29.01 -4.59
C LEU A 261 15.07 29.57 -5.79
N ILE A 262 14.79 30.81 -6.22
CA ILE A 262 15.55 31.50 -7.27
C ILE A 262 17.01 31.68 -6.85
N LYS A 263 17.28 32.18 -5.63
CA LYS A 263 18.65 32.33 -5.11
C LYS A 263 19.41 31.00 -5.10
N LEU A 264 18.76 29.93 -4.65
CA LEU A 264 19.35 28.58 -4.64
C LEU A 264 19.63 28.07 -6.06
N LYS A 265 18.73 28.31 -7.02
CA LYS A 265 18.94 27.97 -8.44
C LYS A 265 20.12 28.74 -9.02
N ARG A 266 20.20 30.06 -8.80
CA ARG A 266 21.32 30.90 -9.25
C ARG A 266 22.65 30.38 -8.72
N LYS A 267 22.73 30.09 -7.41
CA LYS A 267 23.94 29.50 -6.81
C LYS A 267 24.30 28.15 -7.44
N ARG A 268 23.33 27.26 -7.64
CA ARG A 268 23.55 25.98 -8.34
C ARG A 268 24.07 26.20 -9.76
N ASP A 269 23.52 27.18 -10.48
CA ASP A 269 23.86 27.44 -11.88
C ASP A 269 25.23 28.11 -12.03
N MET A 270 25.62 28.97 -11.08
CA MET A 270 26.99 29.50 -11.00
C MET A 270 28.01 28.37 -10.81
N ILE A 271 27.82 27.52 -9.80
CA ILE A 271 28.75 26.39 -9.55
C ILE A 271 28.74 25.42 -10.75
N ARG A 272 27.59 25.22 -11.40
CA ARG A 272 27.50 24.44 -12.64
C ARG A 272 28.37 25.05 -13.74
N ALA A 273 28.30 26.36 -13.93
CA ALA A 273 29.10 27.06 -14.94
C ALA A 273 30.59 26.96 -14.63
N GLU A 274 31.00 27.10 -13.36
CA GLU A 274 32.40 26.92 -12.92
C GLU A 274 32.91 25.49 -13.20
N VAL A 275 32.12 24.46 -12.89
CA VAL A 275 32.48 23.07 -13.21
C VAL A 275 32.63 22.88 -14.72
N ILE A 276 31.74 23.48 -15.52
CA ILE A 276 31.82 23.39 -16.99
C ILE A 276 33.03 24.17 -17.52
N ALA A 277 33.35 25.33 -16.94
CA ALA A 277 34.51 26.12 -17.35
C ALA A 277 35.83 25.37 -17.10
N LEU A 278 35.97 24.73 -15.93
CA LEU A 278 37.19 24.02 -15.55
C LEU A 278 37.34 22.65 -16.19
N TYR A 279 36.24 21.92 -16.40
CA TYR A 279 36.28 20.53 -16.85
C TYR A 279 35.64 20.30 -18.23
N HIS A 280 35.23 21.36 -18.92
CA HIS A 280 34.45 21.42 -20.18
C HIS A 280 33.07 20.74 -20.14
N GLN A 281 32.87 19.73 -19.29
CA GLN A 281 31.66 18.94 -19.16
C GLN A 281 31.41 18.58 -17.70
N LEU A 282 30.15 18.65 -17.28
CA LEU A 282 29.77 18.42 -15.88
C LEU A 282 30.17 17.05 -15.32
N HIS A 283 30.19 16.02 -16.17
CA HIS A 283 30.56 14.66 -15.75
C HIS A 283 32.07 14.47 -15.59
N LYS A 284 32.90 15.26 -16.27
CA LYS A 284 34.36 15.21 -16.16
C LYS A 284 34.86 15.79 -14.84
N GLY A 285 34.07 16.65 -14.20
CA GLY A 285 34.33 17.13 -12.85
C GLY A 285 33.97 16.12 -11.74
N ARG A 286 33.50 14.91 -12.03
CA ARG A 286 33.15 13.93 -10.98
C ARG A 286 34.37 13.58 -10.12
N GLY A 287 34.19 13.58 -8.80
CA GLY A 287 35.25 13.29 -7.83
C GLY A 287 35.92 14.53 -7.25
N THR A 288 35.65 15.72 -7.80
CA THR A 288 36.22 16.98 -7.31
C THR A 288 35.35 17.60 -6.21
N GLU A 289 35.94 18.49 -5.42
CA GLU A 289 35.23 19.28 -4.41
C GLU A 289 34.14 20.14 -5.05
N LEU A 290 34.46 20.83 -6.15
CA LEU A 290 33.55 21.65 -6.94
C LEU A 290 32.30 20.90 -7.42
N HIS A 291 32.47 19.68 -7.93
CA HIS A 291 31.31 18.86 -8.31
C HIS A 291 30.51 18.36 -7.09
N THR A 292 31.16 18.14 -5.96
CA THR A 292 30.48 17.81 -4.69
C THR A 292 29.65 19.00 -4.19
N GLU A 293 30.17 20.22 -4.29
CA GLU A 293 29.42 21.45 -3.99
C GLU A 293 28.24 21.65 -4.94
N PHE A 294 28.42 21.41 -6.25
CA PHE A 294 27.33 21.41 -7.21
C PHE A 294 26.22 20.44 -6.79
N LYS A 295 26.56 19.20 -6.40
CA LYS A 295 25.58 18.23 -5.90
C LYS A 295 24.87 18.70 -4.63
N LYS A 296 25.60 19.31 -3.69
CA LYS A 296 25.00 19.90 -2.47
C LYS A 296 24.03 21.02 -2.83
N ALA A 297 24.40 21.93 -3.73
CA ALA A 297 23.54 23.01 -4.20
C ALA A 297 22.30 22.48 -4.93
N GLN A 298 22.47 21.46 -5.79
CA GLN A 298 21.36 20.78 -6.46
C GLN A 298 20.39 20.14 -5.46
N ASN A 299 20.89 19.44 -4.44
CA ASN A 299 20.07 18.83 -3.40
C ASN A 299 19.32 19.88 -2.57
N LYS A 300 19.95 21.04 -2.28
CA LYS A 300 19.28 22.17 -1.63
C LYS A 300 18.11 22.69 -2.45
N VAL A 301 18.28 22.87 -3.77
CA VAL A 301 17.19 23.26 -4.67
C VAL A 301 16.05 22.23 -4.66
N ILE A 302 16.37 20.94 -4.77
CA ILE A 302 15.35 19.86 -4.74
C ILE A 302 14.60 19.86 -3.41
N SER A 303 15.31 19.99 -2.30
CA SER A 303 14.72 20.00 -0.95
C SER A 303 13.83 21.23 -0.73
N ALA A 304 14.29 22.42 -1.13
CA ALA A 304 13.53 23.67 -1.02
C ALA A 304 12.24 23.59 -1.85
N ARG A 305 12.34 23.16 -3.12
CA ARG A 305 11.17 22.94 -3.98
C ARG A 305 10.18 21.95 -3.36
N LYS A 306 10.67 20.81 -2.85
CA LYS A 306 9.82 19.81 -2.19
C LYS A 306 9.11 20.40 -0.96
N LYS A 307 9.78 21.24 -0.18
CA LYS A 307 9.21 21.93 0.98
C LYS A 307 8.11 22.90 0.56
N LEU A 308 8.35 23.73 -0.46
CA LEU A 308 7.36 24.67 -1.02
C LEU A 308 6.13 23.93 -1.54
N HIS A 309 6.31 22.89 -2.36
CA HIS A 309 5.20 22.09 -2.87
C HIS A 309 4.41 21.41 -1.76
N LYS A 310 5.08 20.92 -0.71
CA LYS A 310 4.42 20.31 0.43
C LYS A 310 3.57 21.34 1.19
N ALA A 311 4.12 22.52 1.47
CA ALA A 311 3.41 23.59 2.15
C ALA A 311 2.19 24.06 1.35
N ALA A 312 2.35 24.30 0.04
CA ALA A 312 1.24 24.69 -0.83
C ALA A 312 0.14 23.62 -0.91
N LYS A 313 0.50 22.32 -0.87
CA LYS A 313 -0.50 21.24 -0.80
C LYS A 313 -1.24 21.21 0.54
N GLU A 314 -0.57 21.55 1.63
CA GLU A 314 -1.19 21.63 2.96
C GLU A 314 -2.13 22.84 3.04
N GLU A 315 -1.71 23.99 2.52
CA GLU A 315 -2.52 25.20 2.36
C GLU A 315 -3.78 24.92 1.52
N GLN A 316 -3.64 24.35 0.31
CA GLN A 316 -4.77 24.02 -0.57
C GLN A 316 -5.77 23.06 0.10
N HIS A 317 -5.26 22.08 0.86
CA HIS A 317 -6.11 21.12 1.57
C HIS A 317 -6.89 21.79 2.71
N GLN A 318 -6.23 22.67 3.46
CA GLN A 318 -6.87 23.44 4.53
C GLN A 318 -7.92 24.40 3.98
N ASP A 319 -7.55 25.20 2.98
CA ASP A 319 -8.41 26.19 2.31
C ASP A 319 -9.68 25.52 1.73
N PHE A 320 -9.53 24.36 1.11
CA PHE A 320 -10.68 23.58 0.64
C PHE A 320 -11.68 23.28 1.77
N PHE A 321 -11.22 22.74 2.91
CA PHE A 321 -12.13 22.38 4.01
C PHE A 321 -12.64 23.56 4.83
N GLU A 322 -12.04 24.74 4.69
CA GLU A 322 -12.53 25.99 5.26
C GLU A 322 -13.65 26.58 4.39
N ASN A 323 -13.58 26.43 3.06
CA ASN A 323 -14.47 27.12 2.13
C ASN A 323 -15.51 26.23 1.43
N VAL A 324 -15.33 24.91 1.38
CA VAL A 324 -16.22 23.99 0.62
C VAL A 324 -17.69 24.11 1.03
N GLY A 325 -17.97 24.32 2.32
CA GLY A 325 -19.34 24.53 2.80
C GLY A 325 -20.00 25.75 2.16
N ASN A 326 -19.30 26.88 2.10
CA ASN A 326 -19.79 28.11 1.47
C ASN A 326 -20.01 27.90 -0.03
N HIS A 327 -19.08 27.23 -0.72
CA HIS A 327 -19.22 26.93 -2.15
C HIS A 327 -20.44 26.05 -2.46
N ILE A 328 -20.72 25.03 -1.63
CA ILE A 328 -21.89 24.18 -1.78
C ILE A 328 -23.18 24.99 -1.57
N ILE A 329 -23.23 25.82 -0.51
CA ILE A 329 -24.40 26.64 -0.20
C ILE A 329 -24.71 27.62 -1.33
N GLU A 330 -23.69 28.34 -1.83
CA GLU A 330 -23.84 29.27 -2.95
C GLU A 330 -24.27 28.56 -4.24
N GLY A 331 -23.69 27.41 -4.55
CA GLY A 331 -24.10 26.61 -5.71
C GLY A 331 -25.57 26.19 -5.62
N ASN A 332 -26.01 25.74 -4.45
CA ASN A 332 -27.42 25.38 -4.22
C ASN A 332 -28.35 26.58 -4.35
N TYR A 333 -27.98 27.74 -3.79
CA TYR A 333 -28.74 28.98 -3.92
C TYR A 333 -28.92 29.40 -5.39
N GLN A 334 -27.88 29.19 -6.22
CA GLN A 334 -27.89 29.46 -7.65
C GLN A 334 -28.51 28.33 -8.50
N ALA A 335 -29.12 27.32 -7.88
CA ALA A 335 -29.65 26.11 -8.53
C ALA A 335 -28.61 25.36 -9.39
N LYS A 336 -27.34 25.43 -8.99
CA LYS A 336 -26.19 24.75 -9.60
C LYS A 336 -25.46 23.93 -8.53
N PRO A 337 -26.05 22.81 -8.08
CA PRO A 337 -25.45 21.98 -7.04
C PRO A 337 -24.10 21.44 -7.50
N VAL A 338 -23.16 21.35 -6.56
CA VAL A 338 -21.84 20.75 -6.82
C VAL A 338 -21.99 19.25 -7.01
N THR A 339 -21.44 18.72 -8.09
CA THR A 339 -21.36 17.27 -8.36
C THR A 339 -19.91 16.81 -8.38
N PHE A 340 -19.69 15.55 -8.02
CA PHE A 340 -18.37 14.94 -8.03
C PHE A 340 -18.44 13.53 -8.61
N GLU A 341 -17.72 13.31 -9.70
CA GLU A 341 -17.53 11.99 -10.31
C GLU A 341 -16.06 11.60 -10.20
N PRO A 342 -15.73 10.49 -9.50
CA PRO A 342 -14.35 10.07 -9.34
C PRO A 342 -13.75 9.53 -10.66
N ASP A 343 -12.60 10.05 -11.05
CA ASP A 343 -11.84 9.49 -12.16
C ASP A 343 -11.20 8.15 -11.77
N THR A 344 -11.72 7.06 -12.34
CA THR A 344 -11.22 5.70 -12.13
C THR A 344 -10.42 5.17 -13.31
N SER A 345 -10.14 6.00 -14.33
CA SER A 345 -9.45 5.60 -15.56
C SER A 345 -8.04 5.03 -15.30
N GLN A 346 -7.38 5.45 -14.23
CA GLN A 346 -6.03 5.00 -13.85
C GLN A 346 -6.03 3.86 -12.83
N VAL A 347 -7.22 3.37 -12.44
CA VAL A 347 -7.35 2.24 -11.50
C VAL A 347 -7.12 0.95 -12.27
N VAL A 348 -6.19 0.13 -11.77
CA VAL A 348 -5.89 -1.19 -12.32
C VAL A 348 -7.14 -2.08 -12.23
N PRO A 349 -7.61 -2.72 -13.32
CA PRO A 349 -8.87 -3.46 -13.35
C PRO A 349 -8.94 -4.58 -12.31
N GLU A 350 -7.83 -5.29 -12.09
CA GLU A 350 -7.71 -6.35 -11.09
C GLU A 350 -7.94 -5.83 -9.67
N ARG A 351 -7.56 -4.58 -9.37
CA ARG A 351 -7.87 -3.94 -8.08
C ARG A 351 -9.34 -3.59 -7.94
N LYS A 352 -9.97 -3.15 -9.03
CA LYS A 352 -11.41 -2.84 -9.05
C LYS A 352 -12.21 -4.12 -8.80
N ALA A 353 -11.90 -5.19 -9.56
CA ALA A 353 -12.55 -6.49 -9.39
C ALA A 353 -12.38 -7.04 -7.96
N LEU A 354 -11.18 -6.91 -7.38
CA LEU A 354 -10.95 -7.31 -5.99
C LEU A 354 -11.79 -6.48 -5.01
N ALA A 355 -11.84 -5.16 -5.19
CA ALA A 355 -12.64 -4.28 -4.34
C ALA A 355 -14.14 -4.59 -4.45
N ASP A 356 -14.67 -4.84 -5.64
CA ASP A 356 -16.07 -5.18 -5.87
C ASP A 356 -16.45 -6.50 -5.17
N LEU A 357 -15.53 -7.47 -5.12
CA LEU A 357 -15.69 -8.72 -4.37
C LEU A 357 -15.59 -8.51 -2.85
N GLU A 358 -14.60 -7.73 -2.39
CA GLU A 358 -14.27 -7.59 -0.98
C GLU A 358 -15.21 -6.68 -0.20
N PHE A 359 -15.79 -5.69 -0.88
CA PHE A 359 -16.63 -4.65 -0.31
C PHE A 359 -18.08 -4.74 -0.78
N LYS A 360 -18.61 -5.96 -0.96
CA LYS A 360 -20.05 -6.20 -1.22
C LYS A 360 -20.94 -5.65 -0.11
N ASN A 361 -20.45 -5.58 1.14
CA ASN A 361 -21.14 -5.06 2.32
C ASN A 361 -22.59 -5.59 2.46
N ARG A 362 -22.77 -6.89 2.23
CA ARG A 362 -24.06 -7.56 2.23
C ARG A 362 -24.33 -8.25 3.55
N ASP A 363 -25.61 -8.42 3.84
CA ASP A 363 -26.11 -9.22 4.96
C ASP A 363 -25.77 -10.69 4.71
N VAL A 364 -24.81 -11.23 5.46
CA VAL A 364 -24.28 -12.59 5.25
C VAL A 364 -25.28 -13.67 5.65
N ASP A 365 -26.23 -13.35 6.52
CA ASP A 365 -27.25 -14.29 6.99
C ASP A 365 -28.23 -14.67 5.87
N LYS A 366 -28.21 -13.92 4.76
CA LYS A 366 -29.03 -14.15 3.56
C LYS A 366 -28.28 -14.80 2.41
N VAL A 367 -27.02 -15.19 2.63
CA VAL A 367 -26.15 -15.77 1.60
C VAL A 367 -25.82 -17.19 2.00
N ASN A 368 -25.80 -18.10 1.01
CA ASN A 368 -25.46 -19.49 1.30
C ASN A 368 -23.96 -19.64 1.64
N ASP A 369 -23.64 -20.59 2.52
CA ASP A 369 -22.27 -20.84 2.98
C ASP A 369 -21.28 -21.20 1.86
N ALA A 370 -21.70 -21.95 0.85
CA ALA A 370 -20.84 -22.31 -0.27
C ALA A 370 -20.40 -21.08 -1.09
N GLU A 371 -21.29 -20.11 -1.25
CA GLU A 371 -20.97 -18.82 -1.90
C GLU A 371 -20.03 -17.99 -1.02
N LEU A 372 -20.23 -17.98 0.30
CA LEU A 372 -19.32 -17.31 1.23
C LEU A 372 -17.91 -17.92 1.20
N VAL A 373 -17.81 -19.25 1.11
CA VAL A 373 -16.54 -19.95 0.96
C VAL A 373 -15.88 -19.63 -0.38
N GLU A 374 -16.64 -19.64 -1.48
CA GLU A 374 -16.12 -19.31 -2.80
C GLU A 374 -15.64 -17.86 -2.89
N ASP A 375 -16.35 -16.91 -2.27
CA ASP A 375 -15.91 -15.51 -2.19
C ASP A 375 -14.56 -15.37 -1.47
N ARG A 376 -14.34 -16.12 -0.38
CA ARG A 376 -13.05 -16.15 0.36
C ARG A 376 -11.93 -16.69 -0.52
N ILE A 377 -12.18 -17.81 -1.19
CA ILE A 377 -11.20 -18.45 -2.07
C ILE A 377 -10.80 -17.49 -3.19
N ARG A 378 -11.80 -16.92 -3.89
CA ARG A 378 -11.56 -15.98 -4.99
C ARG A 378 -10.85 -14.70 -4.53
N SER A 379 -11.25 -14.14 -3.38
CA SER A 379 -10.57 -12.98 -2.80
C SER A 379 -9.09 -13.27 -2.60
N LEU A 380 -8.76 -14.43 -2.02
CA LEU A 380 -7.37 -14.82 -1.76
C LEU A 380 -6.58 -15.10 -3.05
N GLU A 381 -7.18 -15.77 -4.03
CA GLU A 381 -6.59 -15.99 -5.36
C GLU A 381 -6.30 -14.66 -6.07
N MET A 382 -7.25 -13.72 -6.03
CA MET A 382 -7.10 -12.39 -6.64
C MET A 382 -6.04 -11.55 -5.94
N ARG A 383 -5.94 -11.61 -4.59
CA ARG A 383 -4.85 -10.98 -3.82
C ARG A 383 -3.49 -11.50 -4.27
N LEU A 384 -3.33 -12.83 -4.34
CA LEU A 384 -2.08 -13.47 -4.77
C LEU A 384 -1.73 -13.15 -6.22
N ALA A 385 -2.72 -13.11 -7.12
CA ALA A 385 -2.53 -12.70 -8.50
C ALA A 385 -2.09 -11.22 -8.59
N LEU A 386 -2.74 -10.33 -7.84
CA LEU A 386 -2.41 -8.92 -7.79
C LEU A 386 -1.01 -8.67 -7.18
N HIS A 387 -0.60 -9.47 -6.19
CA HIS A 387 0.76 -9.42 -5.63
C HIS A 387 1.84 -9.68 -6.69
N ARG A 388 1.54 -10.55 -7.66
CA ARG A 388 2.43 -10.89 -8.78
C ARG A 388 2.35 -9.89 -9.93
N LEU A 389 1.44 -8.93 -9.89
CA LEU A 389 1.18 -7.97 -10.96
C LEU A 389 1.84 -6.61 -10.67
N GLU A 390 2.97 -6.34 -11.33
CA GLU A 390 3.68 -5.07 -11.21
C GLU A 390 3.13 -4.04 -12.22
N VAL A 391 2.76 -2.86 -11.69
CA VAL A 391 2.61 -1.64 -12.47
C VAL A 391 3.65 -0.64 -11.95
N PRO A 392 4.69 -0.30 -12.74
CA PRO A 392 5.69 0.65 -12.31
C PRO A 392 5.04 1.98 -11.91
N ARG A 393 5.34 2.48 -10.69
CA ARG A 393 4.74 3.72 -10.15
C ARG A 393 4.83 4.92 -11.09
N ALA A 394 5.91 5.00 -11.87
CA ALA A 394 6.11 6.08 -12.84
C ALA A 394 5.15 6.02 -14.04
N LEU A 395 4.62 4.82 -14.35
CA LEU A 395 3.68 4.57 -15.43
C LEU A 395 2.23 4.55 -14.96
N GLN A 396 1.97 4.28 -13.68
CA GLN A 396 0.61 4.18 -13.15
C GLN A 396 -0.26 5.41 -13.45
N LYS A 397 0.31 6.62 -13.36
CA LYS A 397 -0.38 7.89 -13.69
C LYS A 397 -0.43 8.22 -15.19
N ARG A 398 0.20 7.41 -16.04
CA ARG A 398 0.32 7.63 -17.49
C ARG A 398 -0.48 6.63 -18.29
N ILE A 399 -0.93 5.56 -17.66
CA ILE A 399 -1.69 4.49 -18.29
C ILE A 399 -3.14 4.67 -17.90
N ARG A 400 -3.99 4.81 -18.92
CA ARG A 400 -5.43 4.68 -18.80
C ARG A 400 -5.81 3.23 -18.98
N PHE A 401 -6.39 2.61 -17.96
CA PHE A 401 -6.77 1.21 -17.93
C PHE A 401 -8.16 0.95 -18.52
N ASP A 402 -9.02 1.96 -18.52
CA ASP A 402 -10.37 1.97 -19.12
C ASP A 402 -10.38 1.91 -20.65
N GLU A 403 -9.34 2.41 -21.32
CA GLU A 403 -9.23 2.33 -22.79
C GLU A 403 -9.00 0.87 -23.24
N PRO A 404 -9.56 0.38 -24.35
CA PRO A 404 -9.17 -0.94 -24.85
C PRO A 404 -7.67 -0.95 -25.20
N LEU A 405 -6.98 -2.08 -24.98
CA LEU A 405 -5.68 -2.26 -25.65
C LEU A 405 -5.94 -2.12 -27.15
N SER A 406 -5.17 -1.28 -27.84
CA SER A 406 -5.17 -1.30 -29.30
C SER A 406 -4.95 -2.75 -29.74
N LYS A 407 -5.81 -3.24 -30.63
CA LYS A 407 -5.71 -4.59 -31.20
C LYS A 407 -4.44 -4.65 -32.08
N SER A 408 -3.25 -4.61 -31.48
CA SER A 408 -2.08 -5.17 -32.13
C SER A 408 -2.12 -6.68 -31.85
N SER A 409 -2.55 -7.36 -32.90
CA SER A 409 -2.61 -8.80 -33.14
C SER A 409 -1.85 -9.64 -32.14
N GLN A 410 -2.55 -10.51 -31.42
CA GLN A 410 -1.96 -11.45 -30.47
C GLN A 410 -1.04 -12.51 -31.12
N ASP A 411 -0.90 -12.53 -32.44
CA ASP A 411 -0.29 -13.68 -33.12
C ASP A 411 1.07 -13.47 -33.78
N THR A 412 1.71 -12.30 -33.69
CA THR A 412 3.16 -12.17 -33.98
C THR A 412 3.62 -10.76 -33.62
N ILE A 413 4.40 -10.60 -32.55
CA ILE A 413 5.14 -9.36 -32.34
C ILE A 413 6.26 -9.36 -33.39
N PRO A 414 6.29 -8.40 -34.34
CA PRO A 414 7.34 -8.38 -35.35
C PRO A 414 8.71 -8.33 -34.67
N LEU A 415 9.71 -9.04 -35.20
CA LEU A 415 11.08 -9.01 -34.67
C LEU A 415 11.69 -7.59 -34.63
N LYS A 416 11.06 -6.59 -35.28
CA LYS A 416 11.43 -5.18 -35.22
C LYS A 416 10.31 -4.36 -34.58
N SER A 417 10.67 -3.50 -33.62
CA SER A 417 9.73 -2.53 -33.08
C SER A 417 9.40 -1.47 -34.14
N GLU A 418 8.11 -1.24 -34.37
CA GLU A 418 7.62 -0.18 -35.26
C GLU A 418 7.96 1.22 -34.71
N SER A 419 7.83 1.41 -33.39
CA SER A 419 8.09 2.69 -32.75
C SER A 419 9.56 2.88 -32.36
N GLY A 420 10.26 1.79 -32.03
CA GLY A 420 11.59 1.83 -31.41
C GLY A 420 11.61 2.48 -30.01
N LEU A 421 10.43 2.70 -29.42
CA LEU A 421 10.22 3.48 -28.19
C LEU A 421 9.66 2.66 -27.03
N GLU A 422 9.62 1.34 -27.19
CA GLU A 422 9.24 0.39 -26.15
C GLU A 422 10.46 -0.02 -25.32
N CYS A 423 10.24 -0.39 -24.06
CA CYS A 423 11.33 -0.91 -23.23
C CYS A 423 11.42 -2.44 -23.34
N PRO A 424 12.51 -3.00 -23.93
CA PRO A 424 12.60 -4.44 -24.13
C PRO A 424 12.63 -5.20 -22.80
N VAL A 425 13.25 -4.66 -21.76
CA VAL A 425 13.25 -5.28 -20.41
C VAL A 425 11.83 -5.39 -19.86
N CYS A 426 10.98 -4.37 -20.05
CA CYS A 426 9.58 -4.44 -19.65
C CYS A 426 8.80 -5.45 -20.50
N LEU A 427 9.08 -5.51 -21.81
CA LEU A 427 8.52 -6.50 -22.75
C LEU A 427 8.95 -7.95 -22.45
N GLY A 428 10.11 -8.17 -21.84
CA GLY A 428 10.57 -9.51 -21.45
C GLY A 428 9.93 -10.02 -20.16
N ARG A 429 9.43 -9.12 -19.31
CA ARG A 429 8.86 -9.49 -18.01
C ARG A 429 7.44 -10.03 -18.14
N SER A 430 7.18 -11.16 -17.48
CA SER A 430 5.86 -11.80 -17.42
C SER A 430 4.97 -11.24 -16.31
N ASP A 431 5.58 -10.59 -15.31
CA ASP A 431 4.94 -10.10 -14.09
C ASP A 431 4.57 -8.61 -14.16
N ILE A 432 4.70 -7.96 -15.32
CA ILE A 432 4.26 -6.58 -15.54
C ILE A 432 2.91 -6.58 -16.24
N HIS A 433 1.99 -5.72 -15.80
CA HIS A 433 0.67 -5.58 -16.41
C HIS A 433 0.77 -5.34 -17.95
N PRO A 434 -0.03 -6.02 -18.79
CA PRO A 434 0.09 -5.97 -20.26
C PRO A 434 0.19 -4.56 -20.86
N LYS A 435 -0.62 -3.61 -20.38
CA LYS A 435 -0.53 -2.20 -20.79
C LYS A 435 0.76 -1.49 -20.39
N ALA A 436 1.29 -1.76 -19.20
CA ALA A 436 2.56 -1.18 -18.76
C ALA A 436 3.74 -1.78 -19.51
N LYS A 437 3.63 -3.07 -19.83
CA LYS A 437 4.57 -3.84 -20.64
C LYS A 437 4.71 -3.26 -22.05
N LYS A 438 3.58 -2.98 -22.72
CA LYS A 438 3.52 -2.36 -24.06
C LYS A 438 3.56 -0.82 -24.05
N TYR A 439 4.03 -0.19 -22.97
CA TYR A 439 4.05 1.27 -22.90
C TYR A 439 5.11 1.86 -23.85
N THR A 440 4.64 2.69 -24.79
CA THR A 440 5.48 3.42 -25.74
C THR A 440 5.87 4.78 -25.18
N TYR A 441 7.17 5.03 -25.02
CA TYR A 441 7.66 6.32 -24.53
C TYR A 441 7.58 7.39 -25.61
N ALA A 442 7.31 8.64 -25.21
CA ALA A 442 7.22 9.75 -26.16
C ALA A 442 8.56 10.09 -26.85
N ARG A 443 9.71 9.75 -26.24
CA ARG A 443 11.05 10.15 -26.71
C ARG A 443 12.12 9.12 -26.36
N LYS A 444 13.13 8.99 -27.23
CA LYS A 444 14.29 8.10 -27.05
C LYS A 444 15.05 8.38 -25.75
N ASP A 445 15.30 9.65 -25.43
CA ASP A 445 16.02 10.04 -24.20
C ASP A 445 15.32 9.55 -22.92
N THR A 446 13.99 9.55 -22.94
CA THR A 446 13.15 9.14 -21.82
C THR A 446 13.13 7.63 -21.69
N LEU A 447 13.06 6.90 -22.81
CA LEU A 447 13.25 5.46 -22.83
C LEU A 447 14.62 5.07 -22.26
N GLN A 448 15.72 5.71 -22.70
CA GLN A 448 17.06 5.43 -22.18
C GLN A 448 17.18 5.69 -20.68
N ARG A 449 16.54 6.77 -20.19
CA ARG A 449 16.50 7.10 -18.76
C ARG A 449 15.73 6.05 -17.97
N HIS A 450 14.59 5.57 -18.50
CA HIS A 450 13.83 4.47 -17.92
C HIS A 450 14.63 3.17 -17.94
N PHE A 451 15.25 2.81 -19.07
CA PHE A 451 16.06 1.59 -19.18
C PHE A 451 17.17 1.51 -18.12
N LYS A 452 17.83 2.65 -17.83
CA LYS A 452 18.84 2.73 -16.75
C LYS A 452 18.28 2.41 -15.36
N THR A 453 16.97 2.55 -15.13
CA THR A 453 16.34 2.22 -13.84
C THR A 453 16.28 0.72 -13.55
N HIS A 454 16.43 -0.11 -14.59
CA HIS A 454 16.53 -1.57 -14.44
C HIS A 454 17.90 -2.02 -13.92
N GLN A 455 18.90 -1.13 -13.91
CA GLN A 455 20.22 -1.36 -13.31
C GLN A 455 20.89 -2.69 -13.75
N LEU A 456 20.73 -3.07 -15.01
CA LEU A 456 21.35 -4.29 -15.55
C LEU A 456 22.87 -4.28 -15.33
N ARG A 457 23.42 -5.44 -14.97
CA ARG A 457 24.86 -5.64 -14.78
C ARG A 457 25.61 -5.38 -16.10
N GLN A 458 26.86 -4.93 -15.99
CA GLN A 458 27.70 -4.70 -17.18
C GLN A 458 28.06 -6.02 -17.91
N LYS A 459 28.23 -7.10 -17.15
CA LYS A 459 28.47 -8.45 -17.65
C LYS A 459 27.36 -9.39 -17.21
N PHE A 460 27.02 -10.36 -18.06
CA PHE A 460 26.07 -11.42 -17.80
C PHE A 460 26.84 -12.76 -17.80
N PRO A 461 27.38 -13.21 -16.63
CA PRO A 461 28.25 -14.39 -16.57
C PRO A 461 27.61 -15.66 -17.13
N ASN A 462 26.30 -15.82 -16.93
CA ASN A 462 25.53 -16.98 -17.39
C ASN A 462 24.82 -16.70 -18.73
N GLY A 463 25.15 -15.60 -19.40
CA GLY A 463 24.36 -15.06 -20.51
C GLY A 463 23.02 -14.47 -20.05
N ARG A 464 22.44 -13.62 -20.89
CA ARG A 464 21.08 -13.09 -20.77
C ARG A 464 20.39 -13.25 -22.12
N ILE A 465 19.26 -13.95 -22.16
CA ILE A 465 18.41 -14.04 -23.35
C ILE A 465 17.86 -12.64 -23.67
N CYS A 466 17.76 -12.29 -24.94
CA CYS A 466 17.14 -11.05 -25.38
C CYS A 466 15.72 -10.91 -24.79
N ASP A 467 15.42 -9.75 -24.18
CA ASP A 467 14.12 -9.52 -23.54
C ASP A 467 13.02 -9.19 -24.58
N TYR A 468 13.34 -9.09 -25.87
CA TYR A 468 12.35 -8.84 -26.92
C TYR A 468 11.58 -10.13 -27.23
N PRO A 469 10.24 -10.14 -27.22
CA PRO A 469 9.45 -11.34 -27.47
C PRO A 469 9.81 -12.04 -28.78
N GLY A 470 10.05 -13.36 -28.72
CA GLY A 470 10.44 -14.16 -29.89
C GLY A 470 11.91 -14.09 -30.28
N CYS A 471 12.76 -13.39 -29.51
CA CYS A 471 14.20 -13.36 -29.75
C CYS A 471 14.96 -14.26 -28.77
N GLU A 472 15.63 -15.29 -29.29
CA GLU A 472 16.34 -16.29 -28.47
C GLU A 472 17.84 -16.01 -28.31
N VAL A 473 18.32 -14.85 -28.79
CA VAL A 473 19.75 -14.54 -28.78
C VAL A 473 20.25 -14.34 -27.35
N VAL A 474 21.30 -15.10 -26.99
CA VAL A 474 21.99 -14.99 -25.69
C VAL A 474 23.12 -13.96 -25.77
N LEU A 475 23.12 -13.02 -24.82
CA LEU A 475 24.03 -11.88 -24.78
C LEU A 475 24.83 -11.92 -23.48
N TYR A 476 26.13 -11.63 -23.56
CA TYR A 476 27.06 -11.78 -22.41
C TYR A 476 27.46 -10.45 -21.76
N SER A 477 27.07 -9.31 -22.35
CA SER A 477 27.36 -7.98 -21.80
C SER A 477 26.26 -6.96 -22.10
N LEU A 478 26.19 -5.91 -21.28
CA LEU A 478 25.26 -4.81 -21.49
C LEU A 478 25.51 -4.05 -22.82
N PRO A 479 26.76 -3.76 -23.23
CA PRO A 479 27.03 -3.17 -24.54
C PRO A 479 26.53 -4.03 -25.71
N THR A 480 26.81 -5.34 -25.69
CA THR A 480 26.33 -6.27 -26.74
C THR A 480 24.81 -6.33 -26.75
N TYR A 481 24.18 -6.30 -25.58
CA TYR A 481 22.72 -6.26 -25.46
C TYR A 481 22.14 -4.99 -26.10
N LYS A 482 22.66 -3.81 -25.76
CA LYS A 482 22.19 -2.55 -26.35
C LYS A 482 22.38 -2.50 -27.86
N PHE A 483 23.51 -3.00 -28.34
CA PHE A 483 23.79 -3.08 -29.77
C PHE A 483 22.81 -4.00 -30.49
N HIS A 484 22.54 -5.18 -29.91
CA HIS A 484 21.56 -6.13 -30.44
C HIS A 484 20.15 -5.52 -30.50
N GLN A 485 19.69 -4.85 -29.44
CA GLN A 485 18.40 -4.15 -29.42
C GLN A 485 18.27 -3.10 -30.52
N ASN A 486 19.34 -2.35 -30.80
CA ASN A 486 19.37 -1.37 -31.87
C ASN A 486 19.32 -2.03 -33.25
N LYS A 487 20.20 -3.02 -33.50
CA LYS A 487 20.38 -3.61 -34.83
C LYS A 487 19.25 -4.57 -35.23
N VAL A 488 18.76 -5.38 -34.30
CA VAL A 488 17.77 -6.41 -34.58
C VAL A 488 16.36 -5.88 -34.35
N HIS A 489 16.14 -5.14 -33.25
CA HIS A 489 14.81 -4.72 -32.82
C HIS A 489 14.49 -3.24 -33.08
N ASN A 490 15.43 -2.46 -33.64
CA ASN A 490 15.30 -1.02 -33.90
C ASN A 490 15.05 -0.16 -32.62
N ILE A 491 15.55 -0.61 -31.46
CA ILE A 491 15.38 0.08 -30.18
C ILE A 491 16.72 0.70 -29.72
N TRP A 492 16.72 2.01 -29.47
CA TRP A 492 17.91 2.77 -29.07
C TRP A 492 17.99 3.00 -27.54
N LEU A 493 18.93 2.32 -26.86
CA LEU A 493 19.03 2.23 -25.38
C LEU A 493 20.25 2.87 -24.71
#